data_AF-A0A1V8UBK2-F1
#
_entry.id   AF-A0A1V8UBK2-F1
#
_cell.length_a   1.000
_cell.length_b   1.000
_cell.length_c   1.000
_cell.angle_alpha   90.00
_cell.angle_beta   90.00
_cell.angle_gamma   90.00
#
_symmetry.space_group_name_H-M   'P 1'
#
loop_
_entity.id
_entity.type
_entity.pdbx_description
1 polymer ?
#
loop_
_entity_poly.entity_id
_entity_poly.type
_entity_poly.pdbx_seq_one_letter_code
_entity_poly.pdbx_strand_id
1 'polypeptide(L)'
;MLASYPSRSTTQLWHSTANPMLYLLPCFVMTIIALVAAFTFGFLEGAGYGSPSGGVLLGLMAPWPIVALIWTTVDAVMCRHKALHPKQAIVSGSVIVFGYVVFGAICIGAWYGGNVDWVIAAWELLCAIPYAVYLWAAVRALKAGKKASKAEARVRGLQSET
;
A
#
# COMPACT_ATOMS: atom_id res chain seq x y z
N MET A 1 3.47 18.38 11.20
CA MET A 1 4.79 17.88 10.78
C MET A 1 4.74 16.97 9.55
N LEU A 2 3.74 16.11 9.36
CA LEU A 2 3.61 15.27 8.14
C LEU A 2 3.35 16.06 6.84
N ALA A 3 2.73 17.23 6.92
CA ALA A 3 2.43 18.08 5.76
C ALA A 3 3.69 18.58 5.03
N SER A 4 4.79 18.78 5.76
CA SER A 4 6.08 19.25 5.24
C SER A 4 7.08 18.12 4.98
N TYR A 5 6.65 16.86 5.14
CA TYR A 5 7.50 15.68 5.01
C TYR A 5 7.92 15.38 3.56
N PRO A 6 7.05 15.53 2.54
CA PRO A 6 7.45 15.29 1.15
C PRO A 6 8.53 16.26 0.69
N SER A 7 9.46 15.76 -0.11
CA SER A 7 10.43 16.61 -0.82
C SER A 7 9.69 17.59 -1.75
N ARG A 8 10.29 18.75 -2.02
CA ARG A 8 9.74 19.71 -2.99
C ARG A 8 9.50 19.08 -4.36
N SER A 9 10.40 18.18 -4.78
CA SER A 9 10.29 17.46 -6.05
C SER A 9 9.10 16.50 -6.06
N THR A 10 8.88 15.75 -4.97
CA THR A 10 7.69 14.91 -4.80
C THR A 10 6.41 15.76 -4.87
N THR A 11 6.36 16.88 -4.15
CA THR A 11 5.18 17.78 -4.17
C THR A 11 4.88 18.32 -5.57
N GLN A 12 5.92 18.66 -6.35
CA GLN A 12 5.78 19.09 -7.74
C GLN A 12 5.24 17.96 -8.65
N LEU A 13 5.80 16.75 -8.55
CA LEU A 13 5.32 15.58 -9.31
C LEU A 13 3.89 15.19 -8.97
N TRP A 14 3.48 15.43 -7.73
CA TRP A 14 2.11 15.19 -7.26
C TRP A 14 1.19 16.39 -7.50
N HIS A 15 1.68 17.45 -8.16
CA HIS A 15 0.96 18.66 -8.53
C HIS A 15 0.17 19.28 -7.37
N SER A 16 0.70 19.21 -6.14
CA SER A 16 0.01 19.61 -4.90
C SER A 16 -1.40 19.03 -4.73
N THR A 17 -1.73 17.96 -5.48
CA THR A 17 -3.08 17.36 -5.49
C THR A 17 -3.28 16.47 -4.26
N ALA A 18 -2.20 15.93 -3.72
CA ALA A 18 -2.18 15.06 -2.56
C ALA A 18 -0.79 15.09 -1.90
N ASN A 19 -0.75 14.92 -0.58
CA ASN A 19 0.49 14.61 0.14
C ASN A 19 0.58 13.08 0.30
N PRO A 20 1.47 12.39 -0.44
CA PRO A 20 1.56 10.92 -0.42
C PRO A 20 1.86 10.36 0.97
N MET A 21 2.56 11.09 1.84
CA MET A 21 2.89 10.62 3.19
C MET A 21 1.65 10.44 4.07
N LEU A 22 0.61 11.25 3.87
CA LEU A 22 -0.65 11.12 4.62
C LEU A 22 -1.39 9.83 4.26
N TYR A 23 -1.19 9.30 3.05
CA TYR A 23 -1.78 8.06 2.60
C TYR A 23 -0.93 6.83 2.93
N LEU A 24 0.40 6.98 3.01
CA LEU A 24 1.31 5.92 3.45
C LEU A 24 1.16 5.61 4.94
N LEU A 25 0.82 6.60 5.78
CA LEU A 25 0.65 6.40 7.22
C LEU A 25 -0.40 5.31 7.58
N PRO A 26 -1.65 5.35 7.08
CA PRO A 26 -2.60 4.26 7.35
C PRO A 26 -2.16 2.94 6.74
N CYS A 27 -1.41 2.94 5.63
CA CYS A 27 -0.81 1.72 5.07
C CYS A 27 0.17 1.09 6.08
N PHE A 28 1.07 1.89 6.67
CA PHE A 28 1.99 1.42 7.71
C PHE A 28 1.26 0.85 8.91
N VAL A 29 0.29 1.58 9.45
CA VAL A 29 -0.44 1.17 10.66
C VAL A 29 -1.13 -0.17 10.43
N MET A 30 -1.89 -0.30 9.33
CA MET A 30 -2.60 -1.54 9.03
C MET A 30 -1.65 -2.71 8.80
N THR A 31 -0.54 -2.47 8.09
CA THR A 31 0.46 -3.51 7.81
C THR A 31 1.18 -3.98 9.08
N ILE A 32 1.50 -3.07 10.00
CA ILE A 32 2.12 -3.42 11.28
C ILE A 32 1.14 -4.23 12.14
N ILE A 33 -0.13 -3.84 12.21
CA ILE A 33 -1.14 -4.61 12.95
C ILE A 33 -1.28 -6.01 12.36
N ALA A 34 -1.32 -6.13 11.02
CA ALA A 34 -1.37 -7.42 10.35
C ALA A 34 -0.15 -8.30 10.68
N LEU A 35 1.05 -7.73 10.68
CA LEU A 35 2.28 -8.43 11.08
C LEU A 35 2.23 -8.90 12.52
N VAL A 36 1.85 -8.01 13.46
CA VAL A 36 1.76 -8.35 14.89
C VAL A 36 0.74 -9.47 15.09
N ALA A 37 -0.41 -9.41 14.43
CA ALA A 37 -1.40 -10.49 14.47
C ALA A 37 -0.81 -11.80 13.92
N ALA A 38 -0.28 -11.80 12.70
CA ALA A 38 0.28 -12.99 12.06
C ALA A 38 1.37 -13.66 12.93
N PHE A 39 2.29 -12.89 13.51
CA PHE A 39 3.34 -13.41 14.38
C PHE A 39 2.80 -13.90 15.72
N THR A 40 1.87 -13.17 16.35
CA THR A 40 1.32 -13.54 17.66
C THR A 40 0.56 -14.86 17.56
N PHE A 41 -0.32 -14.99 16.57
CA PHE A 41 -1.09 -16.21 16.37
C PHE A 41 -0.22 -17.36 15.87
N GLY A 42 0.71 -17.11 14.94
CA GLY A 42 1.68 -18.13 14.52
C GLY A 42 2.54 -18.65 15.67
N PHE A 43 2.95 -17.78 16.61
CA PHE A 43 3.68 -18.19 17.82
C PHE A 43 2.81 -19.02 18.77
N LEU A 44 1.57 -18.59 19.03
CA LEU A 44 0.64 -19.31 19.91
C LEU A 44 0.36 -20.73 19.39
N GLU A 45 0.16 -20.87 18.09
CA GLU A 45 -0.04 -22.19 17.47
C GLU A 45 1.23 -23.04 17.52
N GLY A 46 2.40 -22.46 17.23
CA GLY A 46 3.70 -23.14 17.36
C GLY A 46 4.02 -23.58 18.79
N ALA A 47 3.48 -22.90 19.80
CA ALA A 47 3.59 -23.26 21.22
C ALA A 47 2.61 -24.36 21.65
N GLY A 48 1.83 -24.93 20.73
CA GLY A 48 0.91 -26.04 21.00
C GLY A 48 -0.47 -25.62 21.51
N TYR A 49 -0.80 -24.32 21.46
CA TYR A 49 -2.15 -23.82 21.76
C TYR A 49 -3.10 -23.91 20.56
N GLY A 50 -2.66 -24.48 19.43
CA GLY A 50 -3.42 -24.56 18.18
C GLY A 50 -3.18 -25.86 17.41
N SER A 51 -3.78 -25.97 16.22
CA SER A 51 -3.62 -27.16 15.37
C SER A 51 -2.33 -27.04 14.53
N PRO A 52 -1.55 -28.12 14.32
CA PRO A 52 -0.34 -28.06 13.50
C PRO A 52 -0.58 -27.56 12.06
N SER A 53 -1.76 -27.84 11.52
CA SER A 53 -2.22 -27.37 10.21
C SER A 53 -2.50 -25.86 10.17
N GLY A 54 -2.97 -25.28 11.27
CA GLY A 54 -3.17 -23.84 11.38
C GLY A 54 -1.83 -23.09 11.31
N GLY A 55 -0.79 -23.60 11.99
CA GLY A 55 0.48 -22.88 12.13
C GLY A 55 1.23 -22.74 10.81
N VAL A 56 1.15 -23.77 9.96
CA VAL A 56 1.69 -23.75 8.60
C VAL A 56 0.97 -22.74 7.71
N LEU A 57 -0.36 -22.68 7.80
CA LEU A 57 -1.17 -21.77 7.00
C LEU A 57 -1.07 -20.31 7.51
N LEU A 58 -0.93 -20.08 8.83
CA LEU A 58 -0.66 -18.75 9.41
C LEU A 58 0.73 -18.24 9.03
N GLY A 59 1.71 -19.14 8.90
CA GLY A 59 3.04 -18.82 8.36
C GLY A 59 3.00 -18.32 6.91
N LEU A 60 1.98 -18.66 6.12
CA LEU A 60 1.78 -18.15 4.76
C LEU A 60 1.22 -16.72 4.72
N MET A 61 0.72 -16.22 5.85
CA MET A 61 0.17 -14.87 5.95
C MET A 61 1.27 -13.83 6.11
N ALA A 62 2.25 -14.09 6.97
CA ALA A 62 3.34 -13.13 7.28
C ALA A 62 4.16 -12.59 6.09
N PRO A 63 4.47 -13.37 5.03
CA PRO A 63 5.30 -12.89 3.92
C PRO A 63 4.74 -11.66 3.22
N TRP A 64 3.42 -11.57 3.05
CA TRP A 64 2.82 -10.48 2.28
C TRP A 64 2.83 -9.13 3.02
N PRO A 65 2.40 -9.04 4.30
CA PRO A 65 2.62 -7.87 5.12
C PRO A 65 4.10 -7.46 5.23
N ILE A 66 5.07 -8.40 5.23
CA ILE A 66 6.50 -8.05 5.19
C ILE A 66 6.83 -7.31 3.88
N VAL A 67 6.43 -7.87 2.74
CA VAL A 67 6.64 -7.25 1.42
C VAL A 67 6.00 -5.86 1.37
N ALA A 68 4.74 -5.75 1.83
CA ALA A 68 4.02 -4.49 1.89
C ALA A 68 4.72 -3.46 2.79
N LEU A 69 5.25 -3.87 3.95
CA LEU A 69 5.97 -2.99 4.86
C LEU A 69 7.27 -2.47 4.25
N ILE A 70 8.06 -3.36 3.65
CA ILE A 70 9.32 -3.00 2.98
C ILE A 70 9.04 -1.96 1.90
N TRP A 71 8.04 -2.23 1.06
CA TRP A 71 7.76 -1.37 -0.09
C TRP A 71 7.16 -0.03 0.31
N THR A 72 6.29 -0.01 1.32
CA THR A 72 5.77 1.24 1.92
C THR A 72 6.89 2.08 2.53
N THR A 73 7.91 1.43 3.12
CA THR A 73 9.13 2.09 3.60
C THR A 73 9.94 2.69 2.47
N VAL A 74 10.12 1.97 1.36
CA VAL A 74 10.77 2.49 0.16
C VAL A 74 10.03 3.72 -0.37
N ASP A 75 8.70 3.65 -0.49
CA ASP A 75 7.88 4.76 -0.97
C ASP A 75 7.96 5.98 -0.04
N ALA A 76 8.01 5.76 1.28
CA ALA A 76 8.20 6.84 2.27
C ALA A 76 9.59 7.49 2.19
N VAL A 77 10.64 6.69 2.02
CA VAL A 77 12.02 7.19 1.84
C VAL A 77 12.13 7.99 0.53
N MET A 78 11.56 7.47 -0.57
CA MET A 78 11.54 8.16 -1.86
C MET A 78 10.75 9.48 -1.79
N CYS A 79 9.61 9.46 -1.08
CA CYS A 79 8.79 10.64 -0.83
C CYS A 79 9.59 11.77 -0.18
N ARG A 80 10.46 11.45 0.79
CA ARG A 80 11.28 12.42 1.54
C ARG A 80 12.57 12.84 0.83
N HIS A 81 13.32 11.91 0.26
CA HIS A 81 14.72 12.14 -0.11
C HIS A 81 14.97 12.26 -1.61
N LYS A 82 14.10 11.70 -2.45
CA LYS A 82 14.25 11.78 -3.89
C LYS A 82 13.02 12.47 -4.47
N ALA A 83 12.29 11.76 -5.32
CA ALA A 83 11.08 12.23 -5.94
C ALA A 83 10.20 11.00 -6.18
N LEU A 84 9.19 10.80 -5.33
CA LEU A 84 8.28 9.69 -5.49
C LEU A 84 7.36 9.98 -6.69
N HIS A 85 7.56 9.29 -7.80
CA HIS A 85 6.74 9.50 -8.98
C HIS A 85 5.37 8.81 -8.83
N PRO A 86 4.23 9.45 -9.18
CA PRO A 86 2.91 8.83 -9.05
C PRO A 86 2.78 7.48 -9.77
N LYS A 87 3.46 7.29 -10.92
CA LYS A 87 3.55 5.98 -11.59
C LYS A 87 4.17 4.87 -10.72
N GLN A 88 5.24 5.17 -9.97
CA GLN A 88 5.87 4.19 -9.09
C GLN A 88 4.90 3.80 -7.96
N ALA A 89 4.23 4.79 -7.37
CA ALA A 89 3.20 4.59 -6.36
C ALA A 89 1.99 3.78 -6.88
N ILE A 90 1.65 3.91 -8.17
CA ILE A 90 0.60 3.10 -8.80
C ILE A 90 1.05 1.65 -8.93
N VAL A 91 2.26 1.41 -9.45
CA VAL A 91 2.78 0.05 -9.61
C VAL A 91 2.91 -0.63 -8.24
N SER A 92 3.48 0.05 -7.25
CA SER A 92 3.61 -0.47 -5.89
C SER A 92 2.25 -0.75 -5.26
N GLY A 93 1.37 0.25 -5.26
CA GLY A 93 0.02 0.13 -4.71
C GLY A 93 -0.78 -1.00 -5.36
N SER A 94 -0.72 -1.16 -6.68
CA SER A 94 -1.42 -2.23 -7.38
C SER A 94 -0.89 -3.62 -7.02
N VAL A 95 0.43 -3.80 -6.95
CA VAL A 95 1.03 -5.08 -6.54
C VAL A 95 0.59 -5.41 -5.12
N ILE A 96 0.71 -4.46 -4.18
CA ILE A 96 0.38 -4.64 -2.76
C ILE A 96 -1.11 -4.98 -2.57
N VAL A 97 -2.01 -4.22 -3.20
CA VAL A 97 -3.46 -4.49 -3.16
C VAL A 97 -3.76 -5.88 -3.69
N PHE A 98 -3.17 -6.25 -4.84
CA PHE A 98 -3.42 -7.54 -5.46
C PHE A 98 -3.06 -8.70 -4.52
N GLY A 99 -1.87 -8.68 -3.91
CA GLY A 99 -1.53 -9.78 -3.00
C GLY A 99 -2.35 -9.76 -1.72
N TYR A 100 -2.74 -8.62 -1.15
CA TYR A 100 -3.63 -8.63 0.02
C TYR A 100 -4.99 -9.25 -0.32
N VAL A 101 -5.50 -8.99 -1.51
CA VAL A 101 -6.75 -9.61 -2.00
C VAL A 101 -6.58 -11.10 -2.22
N VAL A 102 -5.51 -11.52 -2.91
CA VAL A 102 -5.28 -12.93 -3.25
C VAL A 102 -4.96 -13.77 -2.01
N PHE A 103 -3.97 -13.36 -1.23
CA PHE A 103 -3.57 -14.08 -0.02
C PHE A 103 -4.68 -14.04 1.03
N GLY A 104 -5.34 -12.90 1.23
CA GLY A 104 -6.49 -12.79 2.12
C GLY A 104 -7.63 -13.73 1.72
N ALA A 105 -7.98 -13.80 0.43
CA ALA A 105 -9.04 -14.69 -0.06
C ALA A 105 -8.70 -16.19 0.08
N ILE A 106 -7.45 -16.57 -0.26
CA ILE A 106 -6.97 -17.96 -0.10
C ILE A 106 -7.06 -18.36 1.38
N CYS A 107 -6.60 -17.48 2.26
CA CYS A 107 -6.61 -17.71 3.70
C CYS A 107 -8.03 -17.83 4.26
N ILE A 108 -8.96 -16.95 3.87
CA ILE A 108 -10.37 -17.06 4.26
C ILE A 108 -10.94 -18.40 3.79
N GLY A 109 -10.73 -18.77 2.53
CA GLY A 109 -11.22 -20.03 1.96
C GLY A 109 -10.66 -21.26 2.68
N ALA A 110 -9.40 -21.21 3.14
CA ALA A 110 -8.76 -22.29 3.87
C ALA A 110 -9.30 -22.48 5.31
N TRP A 111 -9.84 -21.43 5.93
CA TRP A 111 -10.22 -21.44 7.37
C TRP A 111 -11.69 -21.18 7.67
N TYR A 112 -12.53 -20.95 6.67
CA TYR A 112 -13.96 -20.62 6.83
C TYR A 112 -14.76 -21.69 7.59
N GLY A 113 -14.28 -22.94 7.65
CA GLY A 113 -15.05 -24.09 8.10
C GLY A 113 -15.00 -24.46 9.59
N GLY A 114 -14.22 -23.79 10.47
CA GLY A 114 -14.18 -24.26 11.86
C GLY A 114 -13.36 -23.50 12.92
N ASN A 115 -12.54 -22.51 12.57
CA ASN A 115 -11.67 -21.80 13.54
C ASN A 115 -11.85 -20.28 13.47
N VAL A 116 -11.30 -19.54 14.44
CA VAL A 116 -11.27 -18.06 14.45
C VAL A 116 -10.19 -17.49 13.50
N ASP A 117 -9.36 -18.36 12.92
CA ASP A 117 -8.21 -17.98 12.08
C ASP A 117 -8.59 -17.20 10.81
N TRP A 118 -9.82 -17.39 10.31
CA TRP A 118 -10.34 -16.59 9.19
C TRP A 118 -10.46 -15.09 9.53
N VAL A 119 -10.52 -14.72 10.81
CA VAL A 119 -10.55 -13.30 11.25
C VAL A 119 -9.23 -12.61 10.92
N ILE A 120 -8.10 -13.32 11.05
CA ILE A 120 -6.78 -12.82 10.69
C ILE A 120 -6.69 -12.67 9.17
N ALA A 121 -7.24 -13.64 8.43
CA ALA A 121 -7.37 -13.58 6.98
C ALA A 121 -8.25 -12.42 6.49
N ALA A 122 -9.36 -12.17 7.17
CA ALA A 122 -10.19 -11.00 6.91
C ALA A 122 -9.43 -9.71 7.20
N TRP A 123 -8.58 -9.67 8.23
CA TRP A 123 -7.75 -8.51 8.53
C TRP A 123 -6.72 -8.22 7.44
N GLU A 124 -6.09 -9.24 6.87
CA GLU A 124 -5.21 -9.05 5.71
C GLU A 124 -5.96 -8.50 4.50
N LEU A 125 -7.18 -8.98 4.25
CA LEU A 125 -8.02 -8.43 3.19
C LEU A 125 -8.34 -6.95 3.44
N LEU A 126 -8.61 -6.56 4.69
CA LEU A 126 -8.84 -5.17 5.08
C LEU A 126 -7.61 -4.28 4.86
N CYS A 127 -6.40 -4.85 4.93
CA CYS A 127 -5.18 -4.09 4.61
C CYS A 127 -5.16 -3.60 3.16
N ALA A 128 -5.88 -4.23 2.22
CA ALA A 128 -5.98 -3.74 0.85
C ALA A 128 -6.63 -2.34 0.75
N ILE A 129 -7.49 -1.96 1.69
CA ILE A 129 -8.25 -0.71 1.66
C ILE A 129 -7.34 0.54 1.66
N PRO A 130 -6.46 0.76 2.65
CA PRO A 130 -5.58 1.94 2.65
C PRO A 130 -4.67 1.99 1.41
N TYR A 131 -4.18 0.84 0.92
CA TYR A 131 -3.38 0.80 -0.31
C TYR A 131 -4.21 1.14 -1.55
N ALA A 132 -5.48 0.77 -1.61
CA ALA A 132 -6.39 1.18 -2.68
C ALA A 132 -6.66 2.69 -2.67
N VAL A 133 -6.78 3.29 -1.47
CA VAL A 133 -6.90 4.76 -1.33
C VAL A 133 -5.61 5.46 -1.76
N TYR A 134 -4.45 4.91 -1.38
CA TYR A 134 -3.15 5.41 -1.82
C TYR A 134 -2.98 5.35 -3.34
N LEU A 135 -3.35 4.22 -3.95
CA LEU A 135 -3.38 4.02 -5.39
C LEU A 135 -4.29 5.04 -6.09
N TRP A 136 -5.49 5.27 -5.56
CA TRP A 136 -6.42 6.27 -6.08
C TRP A 136 -5.81 7.68 -6.06
N ALA A 137 -5.15 8.06 -4.96
CA ALA A 137 -4.48 9.36 -4.85
C ALA A 137 -3.35 9.50 -5.89
N ALA A 138 -2.56 8.45 -6.09
CA ALA A 138 -1.50 8.42 -7.10
C ALA A 138 -2.04 8.53 -8.53
N VAL A 139 -3.17 7.86 -8.84
CA VAL A 139 -3.85 7.99 -10.14
C VAL A 139 -4.34 9.42 -10.36
N ARG A 140 -4.91 10.08 -9.33
CA ARG A 140 -5.35 11.47 -9.44
C ARG A 140 -4.19 12.42 -9.70
N ALA A 141 -3.08 12.26 -8.98
CA ALA A 141 -1.87 13.04 -9.20
C ALA A 141 -1.33 12.86 -10.63
N LEU A 142 -1.29 11.63 -11.14
CA LEU A 142 -0.87 11.35 -12.52
C LEU A 142 -1.80 12.01 -13.56
N LYS A 143 -3.12 11.95 -13.34
CA LYS A 143 -4.10 12.60 -14.23
C LYS A 143 -3.95 14.12 -14.21
N ALA A 144 -3.69 14.73 -13.05
CA ALA A 144 -3.43 16.16 -12.93
C ALA A 144 -2.19 16.58 -13.74
N GLY A 145 -1.10 15.82 -13.64
CA GLY A 145 0.11 16.08 -14.43
C GLY A 145 -0.07 15.96 -15.93
N LYS A 146 -0.84 14.97 -16.40
CA LYS A 146 -1.20 14.86 -17.82
C LYS A 146 -2.01 16.06 -18.31
N LYS A 147 -2.89 16.62 -17.48
CA LYS A 147 -3.67 17.83 -17.84
C LYS A 147 -2.78 19.06 -17.90
N ALA A 148 -1.89 19.26 -16.91
CA ALA A 148 -0.96 20.37 -16.87
C ALA A 148 -0.03 20.37 -18.10
N SER A 149 0.57 19.23 -18.43
CA SER A 149 1.45 19.09 -19.60
C SER A 149 0.75 19.41 -20.92
N LYS A 150 -0.52 19.00 -21.09
CA LYS A 150 -1.31 19.36 -22.28
C LYS A 150 -1.60 20.85 -22.36
N ALA A 151 -1.87 21.50 -21.22
CA ALA A 151 -2.12 22.93 -21.17
C ALA A 151 -0.86 23.74 -21.53
N GLU A 152 0.30 23.35 -20.99
CA GLU A 152 1.59 23.96 -21.33
C GLU A 152 1.94 23.80 -22.82
N ALA A 153 1.72 22.60 -23.39
CA ALA A 153 1.94 22.36 -24.82
C ALA A 153 1.06 23.26 -25.70
N ARG A 154 -0.20 23.47 -25.30
CA ARG A 154 -1.13 24.38 -26.00
C ARG A 154 -0.66 25.83 -25.94
N VAL A 155 -0.19 26.30 -24.78
CA VAL A 155 0.33 27.67 -24.63
C VAL A 155 1.58 27.87 -25.48
N ARG A 156 2.51 26.90 -25.49
CA ARG A 156 3.71 26.97 -26.34
C ARG A 156 3.39 26.99 -27.83
N GLY A 157 2.41 26.20 -28.28
CA GLY A 157 1.95 26.22 -29.66
C GLY A 157 1.39 27.59 -30.08
N LEU A 158 0.61 28.22 -29.19
CA LEU A 158 0.08 29.58 -29.43
C LEU A 158 1.18 30.64 -29.49
N GLN A 159 2.25 30.51 -28.69
CA GLN A 159 3.39 31.43 -28.71
C GLN A 159 4.30 31.27 -29.93
N SER A 160 4.28 30.11 -30.60
CA SER A 160 5.05 29.91 -31.84
C SER A 160 4.35 30.40 -33.11
N GLU A 161 3.07 30.77 -33.01
CA GLU A 161 2.26 31.27 -34.13
C GLU A 161 2.14 32.80 -34.17
N THR A 162 2.72 33.50 -33.20
CA THR A 162 2.82 34.98 -33.11
C THR A 162 4.24 35.46 -33.35
#